data_AF-A0A497PIB6-F1
#
_entry.id   AF-A0A497PIB6-F1
#
_cell.length_a   1.000
_cell.length_b   1.000
_cell.length_c   1.000
_cell.angle_alpha   90.00
_cell.angle_beta   90.00
_cell.angle_gamma   90.00
#
_symmetry.space_group_name_H-M   'P 1'
#
loop_
_entity.id
_entity.type
_entity.pdbx_description
1 polymer ?
#
loop_
_entity_poly.entity_id
_entity_poly.type
_entity_poly.pdbx_seq_one_letter_code
_entity_poly.pdbx_strand_id
1 'polypeptide(L)' 'MFLDNMRSPPPSTVELSRDIIGTIPVGSRVLEFACALGRTAFRLEEMGYDVCAFDIDPGSVRAAEKAALSM' A
#
# COMPACT_ATOMS: atom_id res chain seq x y z
N MET A 1 -14.39 25.11 -3.30
CA MET A 1 -13.97 24.41 -4.53
C MET A 1 -12.83 23.42 -4.25
N PHE A 2 -12.97 22.55 -3.23
CA PHE A 2 -11.91 21.60 -2.82
C PHE A 2 -12.41 20.15 -2.68
N LEU A 3 -13.63 19.85 -3.12
CA LEU A 3 -14.27 18.53 -2.99
C LEU A 3 -14.38 17.74 -4.30
N ASP A 4 -13.60 18.08 -5.32
CA ASP A 4 -13.70 17.47 -6.67
C ASP A 4 -12.45 16.73 -7.16
N ASN A 5 -11.46 16.49 -6.29
CA ASN A 5 -10.29 15.69 -6.66
C ASN A 5 -10.30 14.29 -6.04
N MET A 6 -11.44 13.59 -6.16
CA MET A 6 -11.44 12.12 -6.33
C MET A 6 -10.89 11.76 -7.72
N ARG A 7 -9.76 12.39 -8.11
CA ARG A 7 -8.97 11.96 -9.26
C ARG A 7 -8.42 10.60 -8.87
N SER A 8 -8.66 9.62 -9.72
CA SER A 8 -8.03 8.31 -9.66
C SER A 8 -6.59 8.44 -9.15
N PRO A 9 -6.17 7.58 -8.19
CA PRO A 9 -4.80 7.62 -7.71
C PRO A 9 -3.86 7.65 -8.91
N PRO A 10 -2.79 8.48 -8.88
CA PRO A 10 -1.81 8.43 -9.94
C PRO A 10 -1.38 6.96 -10.10
N PRO A 11 -1.43 6.42 -11.33
CA PRO A 11 -1.04 5.03 -11.54
C PRO A 11 0.37 4.88 -10.97
N SER A 12 0.56 3.93 -10.05
CA SER A 12 1.91 3.61 -9.63
C SER A 12 2.68 3.22 -10.88
N THR A 13 3.76 3.94 -11.15
CA THR A 13 4.62 3.68 -12.30
C THR A 13 5.57 2.51 -12.05
N VAL A 14 5.56 1.96 -10.83
CA VAL A 14 6.46 0.91 -10.39
C VAL A 14 5.65 -0.29 -9.88
N GLU A 15 6.01 -1.47 -10.36
CA GLU A 15 5.50 -2.75 -9.88
C GLU A 15 6.51 -3.41 -8.96
N LEU A 16 6.00 -4.22 -8.03
CA LEU A 16 6.86 -5.03 -7.17
C LEU A 16 7.59 -6.08 -8.01
N SER A 17 8.93 -6.12 -7.91
CA SER A 17 9.71 -7.17 -8.55
C SER A 17 9.46 -8.51 -7.85
N ARG A 18 8.85 -9.44 -8.58
CA ARG A 18 8.59 -10.80 -8.07
C ARG A 18 9.87 -11.55 -7.73
N ASP A 19 10.94 -11.32 -8.49
CA ASP A 19 12.23 -11.97 -8.25
C ASP A 19 12.83 -11.51 -6.94
N ILE A 20 12.76 -10.21 -6.63
CA ILE A 20 13.25 -9.66 -5.36
C ILE A 20 12.37 -10.16 -4.21
N ILE A 21 11.04 -10.03 -4.33
CA ILE A 21 10.13 -10.46 -3.26
C ILE A 21 10.26 -11.97 -3.00
N GLY A 22 10.44 -12.79 -4.03
CA GLY A 22 10.60 -14.24 -3.89
C GLY A 22 11.85 -14.65 -3.10
N THR A 23 12.81 -13.76 -2.90
CA THR A 23 13.97 -14.01 -2.03
C THR A 23 13.70 -13.74 -0.55
N ILE A 24 12.59 -13.08 -0.22
CA ILE A 24 12.21 -12.73 1.15
C ILE A 24 11.35 -13.87 1.71
N PRO A 25 11.66 -14.43 2.90
CA PRO A 25 10.82 -15.46 3.50
C PRO A 25 9.40 -14.97 3.78
N VAL A 26 8.39 -15.76 3.40
CA VAL A 26 6.98 -15.51 3.73
C VAL A 26 6.80 -15.42 5.26
N GLY A 27 5.93 -14.52 5.72
CA GLY A 27 5.75 -14.21 7.14
C GLY A 27 6.77 -13.23 7.71
N SER A 28 7.74 -12.77 6.91
CA SER A 28 8.63 -11.67 7.31
C SER A 28 7.84 -10.39 7.57
N ARG A 29 8.33 -9.59 8.51
CA ARG A 29 7.78 -8.26 8.80
C ARG A 29 8.34 -7.22 7.83
N VAL A 30 7.46 -6.48 7.17
CA VAL A 30 7.78 -5.50 6.13
C VAL A 30 7.32 -4.10 6.56
N LEU A 31 8.19 -3.11 6.38
CA LEU A 31 7.86 -1.69 6.55
C LEU A 31 7.74 -1.04 5.17
N GLU A 32 6.55 -0.55 4.83
CA GLU A 32 6.30 0.19 3.59
C GLU A 32 6.29 1.70 3.84
N PHE A 33 7.18 2.39 3.13
CA PHE A 33 7.30 3.84 3.16
C PHE A 33 6.42 4.46 2.08
N ALA A 34 5.72 5.54 2.43
CA ALA A 34 4.86 6.31 1.52
C ALA A 34 3.78 5.43 0.87
N CYS A 35 2.93 4.84 1.71
CA CYS A 35 1.96 3.83 1.30
C CYS A 35 0.84 4.35 0.40
N ALA A 36 0.61 5.67 0.35
CA ALA A 36 -0.51 6.27 -0.39
C ALA A 36 -1.83 5.56 -0.05
N LEU A 37 -2.50 4.96 -1.04
CA LEU A 37 -3.75 4.20 -0.85
C LEU A 37 -3.57 2.72 -0.44
N GLY A 38 -2.35 2.30 -0.11
CA GLY A 38 -2.06 0.95 0.42
C GLY A 38 -1.92 -0.14 -0.63
N ARG A 39 -1.88 0.16 -1.93
CA ARG A 39 -1.83 -0.84 -3.02
C ARG A 39 -0.76 -1.90 -2.81
N THR A 40 0.48 -1.48 -2.55
CA THR A 40 1.61 -2.39 -2.37
C THR A 40 1.50 -3.12 -1.04
N ALA A 41 1.04 -2.45 0.02
CA ALA A 41 0.87 -3.01 1.35
C ALA A 41 -0.11 -4.17 1.34
N PHE A 42 -1.31 -3.96 0.77
CA PHE A 42 -2.32 -5.01 0.63
C PHE A 42 -1.80 -6.16 -0.21
N ARG A 43 -1.06 -5.87 -1.28
CA ARG A 43 -0.48 -6.93 -2.11
C ARG A 43 0.55 -7.77 -1.36
N LEU A 44 1.35 -7.16 -0.48
CA LEU A 44 2.29 -7.88 0.37
C LEU A 44 1.55 -8.69 1.45
N GLU A 45 0.50 -8.16 2.06
CA GLU A 45 -0.34 -8.92 3.00
C GLU A 45 -0.99 -10.13 2.34
N GLU A 46 -1.56 -9.97 1.13
CA GLU A 46 -2.10 -11.07 0.31
C GLU A 46 -1.05 -12.16 0.02
N MET A 47 0.22 -11.79 -0.02
CA MET A 47 1.34 -12.71 -0.22
C MET A 47 1.83 -13.38 1.09
N GLY A 48 1.22 -13.03 2.23
CA GLY A 48 1.49 -13.63 3.54
C GLY A 48 2.59 -12.93 4.35
N TYR A 49 2.91 -11.67 4.05
CA TYR A 49 3.82 -10.86 4.85
C TYR A 49 3.08 -10.15 6.01
N ASP A 50 3.79 -9.85 7.09
CA ASP A 50 3.32 -8.99 8.19
C ASP A 50 3.69 -7.54 7.86
N VAL A 51 2.72 -6.72 7.44
CA VAL A 51 3.00 -5.41 6.84
C VAL A 51 2.65 -4.27 7.80
N CYS A 52 3.58 -3.36 7.99
CA CYS A 52 3.33 -2.04 8.54
C CYS A 52 3.54 -1.01 7.44
N ALA A 53 2.51 -0.26 7.09
CA ALA A 53 2.56 0.76 6.06
C ALA A 53 2.34 2.14 6.68
N PHE A 54 3.06 3.16 6.19
CA PHE A 54 2.88 4.52 6.66
C PHE A 54 3.03 5.56 5.56
N ASP A 55 2.38 6.69 5.76
CA ASP A 55 2.51 7.88 4.93
C ASP A 55 2.64 9.12 5.83
N ILE A 56 3.36 10.14 5.33
CA ILE A 56 3.46 11.42 6.03
C ILE A 56 2.14 12.19 5.98
N ASP A 57 1.33 11.96 4.93
CA ASP A 57 0.00 12.53 4.83
C ASP A 57 -1.02 11.65 5.59
N PRO A 58 -1.62 12.14 6.69
CA PRO A 58 -2.66 11.41 7.39
C PRO A 58 -3.92 11.19 6.52
N GLY A 59 -4.11 11.98 5.46
CA GLY A 59 -5.16 11.77 4.46
C GLY A 59 -5.01 10.46 3.72
N SER A 60 -3.80 10.17 3.23
CA SER A 60 -3.42 8.88 2.62
C SER A 60 -3.69 7.70 3.54
N VAL A 61 -3.23 7.78 4.80
CA VAL A 61 -3.43 6.70 5.79
C VAL A 61 -4.92 6.40 5.99
N ARG A 62 -5.74 7.42 6.23
CA ARG A 62 -7.20 7.24 6.38
C ARG A 62 -7.86 6.66 5.14
N ALA A 63 -7.40 7.05 3.95
CA ALA A 63 -7.92 6.52 2.70
C ALA A 63 -7.55 5.03 2.52
N ALA A 64 -6.32 4.65 2.87
CA ALA A 64 -5.87 3.26 2.87
C ALA A 64 -6.65 2.42 3.90
N GLU A 65 -6.82 2.90 5.14
CA GLU A 65 -7.63 2.22 6.16
C GLU A 65 -9.07 1.97 5.68
N LYS A 66 -9.68 2.96 5.02
CA LYS A 66 -11.03 2.80 4.44
C LYS A 66 -11.06 1.77 3.31
N ALA A 67 -10.02 1.73 2.46
CA ALA A 67 -9.90 0.75 1.40
C ALA A 67 -9.77 -0.68 1.96
N ALA A 68 -8.99 -0.86 3.02
CA ALA A 68 -8.81 -2.16 3.69
C ALA A 68 -10.13 -2.74 4.23
N LEU A 69 -11.03 -1.89 4.73
CA LEU A 69 -12.35 -2.30 5.21
C LEU A 69 -13.33 -2.68 4.08
N SER A 70 -12.98 -2.40 2.83
CA SER A 70 -13.83 -2.64 1.65
C SER A 70 -13.36 -3.85 0.82
N MET A 71 -12.27 -4.51 1.22
CA MET A 71 -11.73 -5.73 0.62
C MET A 71 -12.25 -6.97 1.36
#